data_AF-A0A956RGV7-F1
#
_entry.id   AF-A0A956RGV7-F1
#
_cell.length_a   1.000
_cell.length_b   1.000
_cell.length_c   1.000
_cell.angle_alpha   90.00
_cell.angle_beta   90.00
_cell.angle_gamma   90.00
#
_symmetry.space_group_name_H-M   'P 1'
#
loop_
_entity.id
_entity.type
_entity.pdbx_description
1 polymer ?
#
loop_
_entity_poly.entity_id
_entity_poly.type
_entity_poly.pdbx_seq_one_letter_code
_entity_poly.pdbx_strand_id
1 'polypeptide(L)'
;MSRLPYLLLTVCIGLAPVHPAHAVAHAAAPARDDMGRAEQLYLEGKEKFEIAEYIEALRLWQEAYGLVPDTKDARPIKNDLIYNMAKAQVKAHAVDNDVARLRKAKLLFEQYLGEHESLHGKSKAAVKEREEVAAQLAEVEKLLEHPSAGPAAVGVAPGDPDAAPPGDPSAAPPGDPSEAGGDGDEDEDEDEDDFDLDAALDADPELAKEYKQGRDMVIAGSVVLGVGLFSLLVAAGGVGAAINFDNMGETDRAQRLTYASIGVGAFGGVATISGAVVLGLGIPRLVRAKKRAQRQSAFQPSFTPYFTRGGAGAVATIRF
;
A
#
# COMPACT_ATOMS: atom_id res chain seq x y z
N MET A 1 -61.76 -34.47 5.92
CA MET A 1 -62.58 -34.29 4.71
C MET A 1 -62.96 -32.82 4.61
N SER A 2 -62.18 -32.00 3.92
CA SER A 2 -62.50 -30.59 3.69
C SER A 2 -62.27 -30.27 2.23
N ARG A 3 -63.36 -29.98 1.52
CA ARG A 3 -63.41 -29.53 0.13
C ARG A 3 -63.39 -28.00 0.14
N LEU A 4 -62.55 -27.38 -0.70
CA LEU A 4 -62.56 -25.95 -1.03
C LEU A 4 -62.16 -25.78 -2.51
N PRO A 5 -62.55 -24.67 -3.17
CA PRO A 5 -63.31 -24.71 -4.40
C PRO A 5 -62.50 -24.33 -5.65
N TYR A 6 -62.99 -24.81 -6.79
CA TYR A 6 -62.54 -24.47 -8.13
C TYR A 6 -62.64 -22.96 -8.38
N LEU A 7 -61.48 -22.34 -8.61
CA LEU A 7 -61.37 -20.95 -9.03
C LEU A 7 -61.21 -20.95 -10.56
N LEU A 8 -62.22 -20.42 -11.22
CA LEU A 8 -62.38 -20.35 -12.67
C LEU A 8 -61.39 -19.32 -13.22
N LEU A 9 -60.32 -19.80 -13.84
CA LEU A 9 -59.28 -18.97 -14.46
C LEU A 9 -59.74 -18.54 -15.87
N THR A 10 -60.21 -17.31 -15.99
CA THR A 10 -60.53 -16.69 -17.29
C THR A 10 -59.22 -16.31 -18.00
N VAL A 11 -58.94 -17.00 -19.10
CA VAL A 11 -57.84 -16.69 -20.02
C VAL A 11 -58.30 -15.60 -20.99
N CYS A 12 -57.82 -14.37 -20.80
CA CYS A 12 -57.97 -13.30 -21.77
C CYS A 12 -56.81 -13.38 -22.78
N ILE A 13 -57.09 -13.89 -23.99
CA ILE A 13 -56.16 -13.85 -25.12
C ILE A 13 -56.25 -12.45 -25.74
N GLY A 14 -55.37 -11.55 -25.30
CA GLY A 14 -55.18 -10.25 -25.93
C GLY A 14 -54.27 -10.38 -27.16
N LEU A 15 -54.82 -10.12 -28.35
CA LEU A 15 -54.03 -9.94 -29.57
C LEU A 15 -53.28 -8.60 -29.47
N ALA A 16 -52.01 -8.63 -29.07
CA ALA A 16 -51.16 -7.45 -29.08
C ALA A 16 -50.59 -7.21 -30.50
N PRO A 17 -50.45 -5.95 -30.94
CA PRO A 17 -49.81 -5.61 -32.20
C PRO A 17 -48.34 -6.03 -32.19
N VAL A 18 -47.98 -6.87 -33.17
CA VAL A 18 -46.60 -7.25 -33.48
C VAL A 18 -45.86 -6.01 -33.96
N HIS A 19 -45.21 -5.30 -33.03
CA HIS A 19 -44.23 -4.29 -33.39
C HIS A 19 -43.00 -5.03 -33.94
N PRO A 20 -42.42 -4.60 -35.07
CA PRO A 20 -41.14 -5.11 -35.50
C PRO A 20 -40.14 -4.80 -34.38
N ALA A 21 -39.72 -5.83 -33.66
CA ALA A 21 -38.61 -5.74 -32.75
C ALA A 21 -37.40 -5.36 -33.60
N HIS A 22 -37.04 -4.08 -33.57
CA HIS A 22 -35.69 -3.67 -33.93
C HIS A 22 -34.78 -4.44 -32.98
N ALA A 23 -34.22 -5.53 -33.47
CA ALA A 23 -33.11 -6.21 -32.84
C ALA A 23 -31.99 -5.17 -32.77
N VAL A 24 -31.92 -4.46 -31.64
CA VAL A 24 -30.75 -3.70 -31.25
C VAL A 24 -29.69 -4.77 -31.08
N ALA A 25 -28.91 -4.99 -32.14
CA ALA A 25 -27.68 -5.74 -32.07
C ALA A 25 -26.81 -5.01 -31.04
N HIS A 26 -26.88 -5.46 -29.80
CA HIS A 26 -25.91 -5.09 -28.78
C HIS A 26 -24.57 -5.53 -29.34
N ALA A 27 -23.79 -4.56 -29.82
CA ALA A 27 -22.39 -4.73 -30.20
C ALA A 27 -21.62 -5.11 -28.92
N ALA A 28 -21.71 -6.38 -28.54
CA ALA A 28 -20.93 -6.98 -27.50
C ALA A 28 -19.56 -7.33 -28.09
N ALA A 29 -18.58 -6.42 -27.95
CA ALA A 29 -17.16 -6.74 -27.71
C ALA A 29 -16.22 -5.52 -27.82
N PRO A 30 -16.15 -4.63 -26.82
CA PRO A 30 -14.87 -3.98 -26.48
C PRO A 30 -14.26 -4.42 -25.14
N ALA A 31 -15.04 -5.02 -24.22
CA ALA A 31 -14.63 -5.25 -22.83
C ALA A 31 -13.40 -6.17 -22.59
N ARG A 32 -12.93 -6.93 -23.60
CA ARG A 32 -11.73 -7.78 -23.45
C ARG A 32 -10.42 -7.01 -23.61
N ASP A 33 -10.42 -5.89 -24.32
CA ASP A 33 -9.20 -5.11 -24.57
C ASP A 33 -8.92 -4.13 -23.42
N ASP A 34 -9.98 -3.59 -22.80
CA ASP A 34 -9.88 -2.56 -21.74
C ASP A 34 -9.05 -3.03 -20.53
N MET A 35 -9.20 -4.29 -20.11
CA MET A 35 -8.43 -4.82 -18.97
C MET A 35 -6.93 -4.97 -19.27
N GLY A 36 -6.57 -5.42 -20.47
CA GLY A 36 -5.17 -5.52 -20.89
C GLY A 36 -4.53 -4.14 -20.98
N ARG A 37 -5.27 -3.15 -21.49
CA ARG A 37 -4.83 -1.76 -21.53
C ARG A 37 -4.70 -1.15 -20.12
N ALA A 38 -5.62 -1.44 -19.20
CA ALA A 38 -5.55 -0.99 -17.81
C ALA A 38 -4.29 -1.51 -17.10
N GLU A 39 -3.96 -2.80 -17.29
CA GLU A 39 -2.75 -3.40 -16.74
C GLU A 39 -1.48 -2.75 -17.31
N GLN A 40 -1.43 -2.51 -18.62
CA GLN A 40 -0.32 -1.79 -19.23
C GLN A 40 -0.13 -0.40 -18.63
N LEU A 41 -1.21 0.38 -18.50
CA LEU A 41 -1.18 1.72 -17.90
C LEU A 41 -0.76 1.67 -16.43
N TYR A 42 -1.18 0.65 -15.69
CA TYR A 42 -0.74 0.43 -14.31
C TYR A 42 0.78 0.26 -14.22
N LEU A 43 1.35 -0.60 -15.07
CA LEU A 43 2.79 -0.87 -15.12
C LEU A 43 3.58 0.37 -15.56
N GLU A 44 3.14 1.06 -16.61
CA GLU A 44 3.74 2.33 -17.05
C GLU A 44 3.69 3.38 -15.92
N GLY A 45 2.56 3.48 -15.21
CA GLY A 45 2.42 4.39 -14.08
C GLY A 45 3.38 4.06 -12.93
N LYS A 46 3.62 2.77 -12.67
CA LYS A 46 4.60 2.32 -11.70
C LYS A 46 6.03 2.71 -12.08
N GLU A 47 6.42 2.50 -13.34
CA GLU A 47 7.73 2.94 -13.83
C GLU A 47 7.93 4.45 -13.64
N LYS A 48 6.90 5.25 -13.97
CA LYS A 48 6.91 6.71 -13.76
C LYS A 48 7.06 7.08 -12.29
N PHE A 49 6.36 6.40 -11.41
CA PHE A 49 6.47 6.63 -9.97
C PHE A 49 7.88 6.33 -9.45
N GLU A 50 8.52 5.25 -9.94
CA GLU A 50 9.87 4.84 -9.52
C GLU A 50 10.95 5.85 -9.94
N ILE A 51 10.79 6.53 -11.08
CA ILE A 51 11.70 7.61 -11.53
C ILE A 51 11.29 9.01 -11.03
N ALA A 52 10.40 9.09 -10.04
CA ALA A 52 9.89 10.33 -9.44
C ALA A 52 9.07 11.24 -10.37
N GLU A 53 8.54 10.72 -11.48
CA GLU A 53 7.54 11.39 -12.32
C GLU A 53 6.12 11.15 -11.78
N TYR A 54 5.84 11.69 -10.59
CA TYR A 54 4.61 11.38 -9.83
C TYR A 54 3.32 11.87 -10.49
N ILE A 55 3.37 12.95 -11.27
CA ILE A 55 2.20 13.52 -11.94
C ILE A 55 1.78 12.63 -13.11
N GLU A 56 2.76 12.15 -13.87
CA GLU A 56 2.60 11.26 -15.00
C GLU A 56 2.10 9.89 -14.52
N ALA A 57 2.66 9.38 -13.42
CA ALA A 57 2.17 8.17 -12.75
C ALA A 57 0.69 8.29 -12.38
N LEU A 58 0.31 9.39 -11.73
CA LEU A 58 -1.07 9.68 -11.36
C LEU A 58 -2.00 9.69 -12.58
N ARG A 59 -1.59 10.35 -13.69
CA ARG A 59 -2.37 10.40 -14.93
C ARG A 59 -2.60 9.00 -15.50
N LEU A 60 -1.57 8.17 -15.53
CA LEU A 60 -1.64 6.80 -16.05
C LEU A 60 -2.55 5.92 -15.19
N TRP A 61 -2.47 6.02 -13.86
CA TRP A 61 -3.35 5.28 -12.96
C TRP A 61 -4.81 5.76 -13.00
N GLN A 62 -5.06 7.05 -13.24
CA GLN A 62 -6.42 7.55 -13.49
C GLN A 62 -7.02 6.99 -14.79
N GLU A 63 -6.22 6.93 -15.85
CA GLU A 63 -6.62 6.33 -17.13
C GLU A 63 -6.89 4.82 -16.94
N ALA A 64 -6.02 4.11 -16.22
CA ALA A 64 -6.22 2.71 -15.87
C ALA A 64 -7.51 2.50 -15.06
N TYR A 65 -7.75 3.33 -14.04
CA TYR A 65 -8.95 3.25 -13.21
C TYR A 65 -10.25 3.39 -14.02
N GLY A 66 -10.25 4.25 -15.03
CA GLY A 66 -11.38 4.44 -15.94
C GLY A 66 -11.67 3.25 -16.86
N LEU A 67 -10.66 2.39 -17.11
CA LEU A 67 -10.80 1.20 -17.94
C LEU A 67 -11.21 -0.05 -17.14
N VAL A 68 -10.94 -0.07 -15.84
CA VAL A 68 -11.34 -1.19 -14.98
C VAL A 68 -12.88 -1.19 -14.83
N PRO A 69 -13.58 -2.30 -15.09
CA PRO A 69 -15.04 -2.34 -15.02
C PRO A 69 -15.53 -2.29 -13.57
N ASP A 70 -16.75 -1.77 -13.35
CA ASP A 70 -17.43 -1.77 -12.05
C ASP A 70 -18.08 -3.13 -11.72
N THR A 71 -17.27 -4.19 -11.76
CA THR A 71 -17.71 -5.54 -11.36
C THR A 71 -17.11 -5.93 -10.02
N LYS A 72 -17.80 -6.81 -9.29
CA LYS A 72 -17.33 -7.31 -7.99
C LYS A 72 -15.91 -7.88 -8.06
N ASP A 73 -15.58 -8.58 -9.15
CA ASP A 73 -14.29 -9.23 -9.34
C ASP A 73 -13.15 -8.22 -9.61
N ALA A 74 -13.48 -7.05 -10.17
CA ALA A 74 -12.52 -6.00 -10.47
C ALA A 74 -12.35 -4.97 -9.34
N ARG A 75 -13.18 -5.02 -8.28
CA ARG A 75 -13.09 -4.11 -7.13
C ARG A 75 -11.71 -4.10 -6.45
N PRO A 76 -11.03 -5.24 -6.21
CA PRO A 76 -9.68 -5.22 -5.64
C PRO A 76 -8.69 -4.43 -6.50
N ILE A 77 -8.77 -4.56 -7.82
CA ILE A 77 -7.89 -3.83 -8.76
C ILE A 77 -8.14 -2.32 -8.67
N LYS A 78 -9.41 -1.90 -8.58
CA LYS A 78 -9.76 -0.49 -8.37
C LYS A 78 -9.23 0.03 -7.04
N ASN A 79 -9.36 -0.76 -5.98
CA ASN A 79 -8.86 -0.40 -4.65
C ASN A 79 -7.32 -0.22 -4.65
N ASP A 80 -6.59 -1.11 -5.30
CA ASP A 80 -5.13 -0.99 -5.45
C ASP A 80 -4.73 0.27 -6.24
N LEU A 81 -5.48 0.62 -7.28
CA LEU A 81 -5.27 1.86 -8.04
C LEU A 81 -5.51 3.11 -7.17
N ILE A 82 -6.56 3.11 -6.34
CA ILE A 82 -6.86 4.21 -5.40
C ILE A 82 -5.69 4.43 -4.44
N TYR A 83 -5.15 3.35 -3.85
CA TYR A 83 -3.99 3.43 -2.97
C TYR A 83 -2.75 4.03 -3.66
N ASN A 84 -2.46 3.57 -4.88
CA ASN A 84 -1.32 4.08 -5.65
C ASN A 84 -1.49 5.55 -6.01
N MET A 85 -2.69 5.96 -6.44
CA MET A 85 -3.00 7.37 -6.69
C MET A 85 -2.84 8.23 -5.42
N ALA A 86 -3.26 7.75 -4.25
CA ALA A 86 -3.07 8.45 -2.99
C ALA A 86 -1.58 8.69 -2.70
N LYS A 87 -0.74 7.66 -2.85
CA LYS A 87 0.72 7.77 -2.69
C LYS A 87 1.36 8.73 -3.68
N ALA A 88 0.95 8.70 -4.94
CA ALA A 88 1.43 9.67 -5.94
C ALA A 88 1.08 11.11 -5.55
N GLN A 89 -0.11 11.37 -5.02
CA GLN A 89 -0.48 12.71 -4.56
C GLN A 89 0.40 13.20 -3.41
N VAL A 90 0.67 12.36 -2.41
CA VAL A 90 1.58 12.71 -1.29
C VAL A 90 2.99 13.01 -1.80
N LYS A 91 3.51 12.18 -2.72
CA LYS A 91 4.85 12.38 -3.29
C LYS A 91 4.93 13.59 -4.20
N ALA A 92 3.90 13.86 -5.00
CA ALA A 92 3.81 15.06 -5.83
C ALA A 92 3.79 16.33 -4.98
N HIS A 93 3.03 16.34 -3.85
CA HIS A 93 3.07 17.44 -2.90
C HIS A 93 4.49 17.71 -2.37
N ALA A 94 5.28 16.67 -2.10
CA ALA A 94 6.65 16.87 -1.64
C ALA A 94 7.55 17.56 -2.67
N VAL A 95 7.15 17.57 -3.96
CA VAL A 95 7.88 18.24 -5.05
C VAL A 95 7.40 19.68 -5.25
N ASP A 96 6.07 19.90 -5.33
CA ASP A 96 5.50 21.19 -5.70
C ASP A 96 4.88 21.99 -4.54
N ASN A 97 4.77 21.40 -3.36
CA ASN A 97 4.12 21.95 -2.16
C ASN A 97 2.64 22.35 -2.37
N ASP A 98 1.93 21.71 -3.31
CA ASP A 98 0.51 21.97 -3.53
C ASP A 98 -0.36 21.24 -2.48
N VAL A 99 -0.83 21.99 -1.48
CA VAL A 99 -1.71 21.50 -0.41
C VAL A 99 -3.00 20.85 -0.95
N ALA A 100 -3.46 21.24 -2.14
CA ALA A 100 -4.62 20.59 -2.77
C ALA A 100 -4.38 19.10 -3.04
N ARG A 101 -3.13 18.67 -3.25
CA ARG A 101 -2.77 17.27 -3.42
C ARG A 101 -2.91 16.48 -2.12
N LEU A 102 -2.50 17.04 -0.98
CA LEU A 102 -2.68 16.39 0.32
C LEU A 102 -4.16 16.17 0.63
N ARG A 103 -5.02 17.14 0.31
CA ARG A 103 -6.48 16.96 0.46
C ARG A 103 -7.01 15.83 -0.42
N LYS A 104 -6.53 15.72 -1.67
CA LYS A 104 -6.89 14.61 -2.57
C LYS A 104 -6.36 13.27 -2.06
N ALA A 105 -5.12 13.23 -1.55
CA ALA A 105 -4.52 12.03 -0.97
C ALA A 105 -5.34 11.53 0.22
N LYS A 106 -5.75 12.45 1.12
CA LYS A 106 -6.62 12.15 2.26
C LYS A 106 -7.89 11.42 1.82
N LEU A 107 -8.64 12.00 0.89
CA LEU A 107 -9.88 11.42 0.37
C LEU A 107 -9.67 10.02 -0.24
N LEU A 108 -8.57 9.83 -0.98
CA LEU A 108 -8.25 8.53 -1.60
C LEU A 108 -7.88 7.47 -0.56
N PHE A 109 -7.13 7.82 0.50
CA PHE A 109 -6.82 6.89 1.57
C PHE A 109 -8.06 6.52 2.41
N GLU A 110 -8.93 7.49 2.70
CA GLU A 110 -10.21 7.23 3.37
C GLU A 110 -11.08 6.27 2.55
N GLN A 111 -11.18 6.50 1.23
CA GLN A 111 -11.90 5.61 0.32
C GLN A 111 -11.28 4.20 0.33
N TYR A 112 -9.96 4.10 0.22
CA TYR A 112 -9.26 2.81 0.24
C TYR A 112 -9.55 2.03 1.53
N LEU A 113 -9.46 2.68 2.70
CA LEU A 113 -9.72 2.04 3.99
C LEU A 113 -11.17 1.55 4.10
N GLY A 114 -12.13 2.37 3.65
CA GLY A 114 -13.55 2.02 3.64
C GLY A 114 -13.87 0.81 2.76
N GLU A 115 -13.18 0.66 1.63
CA GLU A 115 -13.38 -0.48 0.74
C GLU A 115 -12.57 -1.72 1.14
N HIS A 116 -11.37 -1.55 1.69
CA HIS A 116 -10.41 -2.62 1.98
C HIS A 116 -10.95 -3.64 2.98
N GLU A 117 -11.62 -3.19 4.06
CA GLU A 117 -12.23 -4.10 5.03
C GLU A 117 -13.25 -5.04 4.36
N SER A 118 -14.07 -4.50 3.45
CA SER A 118 -15.09 -5.29 2.73
C SER A 118 -14.47 -6.30 1.75
N LEU A 119 -13.28 -6.02 1.22
CA LEU A 119 -12.61 -6.84 0.21
C LEU A 119 -11.73 -7.93 0.82
N HIS A 120 -11.04 -7.63 1.93
CA HIS A 120 -10.02 -8.50 2.50
C HIS A 120 -10.37 -9.03 3.91
N GLY A 121 -11.48 -8.57 4.49
CA GLY A 121 -11.99 -9.01 5.78
C GLY A 121 -11.04 -8.70 6.95
N LYS A 122 -11.10 -9.55 7.98
CA LYS A 122 -10.36 -9.41 9.25
C LYS A 122 -9.12 -10.30 9.34
N SER A 123 -8.51 -10.66 8.21
CA SER A 123 -7.25 -11.41 8.24
C SER A 123 -6.15 -10.56 8.88
N LYS A 124 -5.22 -11.19 9.61
CA LYS A 124 -4.09 -10.48 10.26
C LYS A 124 -3.30 -9.61 9.26
N ALA A 125 -3.09 -10.10 8.04
CA ALA A 125 -2.43 -9.34 6.98
C ALA A 125 -3.24 -8.11 6.55
N ALA A 126 -4.56 -8.24 6.39
CA ALA A 126 -5.43 -7.12 6.01
C ALA A 126 -5.54 -6.07 7.12
N VAL A 127 -5.59 -6.49 8.39
CA VAL A 127 -5.56 -5.57 9.54
C VAL A 127 -4.28 -4.75 9.52
N LYS A 128 -3.12 -5.42 9.41
CA LYS A 128 -1.82 -4.76 9.33
C LYS A 128 -1.72 -3.77 8.17
N GLU A 129 -2.22 -4.13 6.99
CA GLU A 129 -2.23 -3.23 5.84
C GLU A 129 -3.08 -1.98 6.13
N ARG A 130 -4.26 -2.13 6.74
CA ARG A 130 -5.09 -0.98 7.13
C ARG A 130 -4.42 -0.11 8.18
N GLU A 131 -3.72 -0.68 9.15
CA GLU A 131 -2.93 0.09 10.13
C GLU A 131 -1.83 0.90 9.45
N GLU A 132 -1.10 0.30 8.51
CA GLU A 132 -0.06 0.99 7.74
C GLU A 132 -0.64 2.15 6.90
N VAL A 133 -1.80 1.95 6.28
CA VAL A 133 -2.48 3.01 5.52
C VAL A 133 -3.08 4.08 6.43
N ALA A 134 -3.64 3.72 7.58
CA ALA A 134 -4.13 4.66 8.58
C ALA A 134 -2.99 5.54 9.13
N ALA A 135 -1.79 4.98 9.34
CA ALA A 135 -0.62 5.76 9.72
C ALA A 135 -0.20 6.75 8.62
N GLN A 136 -0.29 6.38 7.34
CA GLN A 136 -0.05 7.30 6.23
C GLN A 136 -1.10 8.41 6.16
N LEU A 137 -2.37 8.08 6.39
CA LEU A 137 -3.46 9.04 6.47
C LEU A 137 -3.22 10.07 7.59
N ALA A 138 -2.85 9.61 8.79
CA ALA A 138 -2.53 10.47 9.91
C ALA A 138 -1.35 11.43 9.62
N GLU A 139 -0.32 10.96 8.91
CA GLU A 139 0.78 11.82 8.46
C GLU A 139 0.30 12.89 7.45
N VAL A 140 -0.59 12.52 6.51
CA VAL A 140 -1.19 13.48 5.58
C VAL A 140 -2.01 14.54 6.33
N GLU A 141 -2.76 14.15 7.36
CA GLU A 141 -3.52 15.08 8.20
C GLU A 141 -2.61 16.05 8.96
N LYS A 142 -1.52 15.54 9.53
CA LYS A 142 -0.51 16.39 10.17
C LYS A 142 0.12 17.40 9.21
N LEU A 143 0.41 17.00 7.98
CA LEU A 143 0.89 17.91 6.93
C LEU A 143 -0.15 18.96 6.52
N LEU A 144 -1.45 18.65 6.65
CA LEU A 144 -2.55 19.58 6.40
C LEU A 144 -2.77 20.58 7.56
N GLU A 145 -2.52 20.18 8.80
CA GLU A 145 -2.61 21.05 9.98
C GLU A 145 -1.49 22.10 10.02
N HIS A 146 -0.31 21.70 9.58
CA HIS A 146 0.85 22.57 9.43
C HIS A 146 1.21 22.67 7.94
N PRO A 147 0.41 23.39 7.13
CA PRO A 147 0.81 23.68 5.77
C PRO A 147 2.07 24.51 5.89
N SER A 148 3.22 23.87 5.72
CA SER A 148 4.50 24.56 5.66
C SER A 148 4.26 25.65 4.63
N ALA A 149 4.49 26.91 5.04
CA ALA A 149 4.40 28.04 4.14
C ALA A 149 5.51 27.83 3.11
N GLY A 150 5.21 27.01 2.10
CA GLY A 150 6.07 26.77 0.96
C GLY A 150 6.45 28.15 0.43
N PRO A 151 7.68 28.32 -0.08
CA PRO A 151 8.20 29.61 -0.51
C PRO A 151 7.12 30.27 -1.35
N ALA A 152 6.50 31.31 -0.77
CA ALA A 152 5.26 31.91 -1.27
C ALA A 152 5.43 32.05 -2.77
N ALA A 153 4.65 31.26 -3.53
CA ALA A 153 4.81 31.07 -4.96
C ALA A 153 5.18 32.42 -5.55
N VAL A 154 6.45 32.56 -5.97
CA VAL A 154 7.02 33.85 -6.36
C VAL A 154 6.06 34.42 -7.37
N GLY A 155 5.34 35.46 -6.96
CA GLY A 155 4.20 35.97 -7.69
C GLY A 155 4.65 36.27 -9.10
N VAL A 156 4.30 35.38 -10.04
CA VAL A 156 4.12 35.78 -11.42
C VAL A 156 3.01 36.80 -11.32
N ALA A 157 3.40 38.07 -11.36
CA ALA A 157 2.50 39.19 -11.25
C ALA A 157 1.32 38.95 -12.21
N PRO A 158 0.06 39.03 -11.73
CA PRO A 158 -1.09 38.90 -12.58
C PRO A 158 -1.03 40.04 -13.61
N GLY A 159 -0.66 39.70 -14.84
CA GLY A 159 -0.86 40.56 -15.99
C GLY A 159 -2.35 40.64 -16.27
N ASP A 160 -2.93 41.76 -15.83
CA ASP A 160 -4.23 42.38 -16.04
C ASP A 160 -5.50 41.56 -16.39
N PRO A 161 -6.65 41.95 -15.81
CA PRO A 161 -7.89 41.19 -15.76
C PRO A 161 -8.97 41.75 -16.70
N ASP A 162 -9.50 40.94 -17.61
CA ASP A 162 -10.79 41.28 -18.26
C ASP A 162 -11.63 40.03 -18.54
N ALA A 163 -12.05 39.35 -17.48
CA ALA A 163 -13.16 38.42 -17.53
C ALA A 163 -13.90 38.41 -16.18
N ALA A 164 -15.06 39.07 -16.17
CA ALA A 164 -15.97 39.15 -15.04
C ALA A 164 -16.57 37.77 -14.63
N PRO A 165 -16.82 37.53 -13.32
CA PRO A 165 -17.74 36.50 -12.81
C PRO A 165 -19.14 37.14 -12.53
N PRO A 166 -20.17 36.48 -11.94
CA PRO A 166 -20.26 35.13 -11.38
C PRO A 166 -21.55 34.34 -11.75
N GLY A 167 -21.59 33.06 -11.36
CA GLY A 167 -22.82 32.28 -11.28
C GLY A 167 -22.65 31.08 -10.35
N ASP A 168 -23.17 31.20 -9.14
CA ASP A 168 -23.50 30.13 -8.18
C ASP A 168 -24.95 30.41 -7.73
N PRO A 169 -25.80 29.44 -7.32
CA PRO A 169 -25.46 28.47 -6.26
C PRO A 169 -26.16 27.09 -6.38
N SER A 170 -26.02 26.27 -5.33
CA SER A 170 -26.94 25.18 -4.87
C SER A 170 -26.42 23.75 -5.14
N ALA A 171 -26.35 22.80 -4.21
CA ALA A 171 -26.88 22.67 -2.85
C ALA A 171 -26.03 21.66 -2.06
N ALA A 172 -25.94 21.86 -0.74
CA ALA A 172 -25.54 20.83 0.21
C ALA A 172 -26.75 19.99 0.64
N PRO A 173 -26.55 18.75 1.13
CA PRO A 173 -27.39 18.18 2.17
C PRO A 173 -26.64 17.98 3.50
N PRO A 174 -27.33 18.12 4.64
CA PRO A 174 -26.78 17.88 5.97
C PRO A 174 -26.96 16.42 6.41
N GLY A 175 -26.11 15.95 7.32
CA GLY A 175 -26.36 14.70 8.08
C GLY A 175 -25.13 14.16 8.81
N ASP A 176 -25.08 14.45 10.10
CA ASP A 176 -24.28 13.82 11.18
C ASP A 176 -25.33 13.27 12.20
N PRO A 177 -25.04 12.45 13.25
CA PRO A 177 -23.88 11.62 13.61
C PRO A 177 -24.27 10.15 13.94
N SER A 178 -23.30 9.24 14.00
CA SER A 178 -23.46 7.99 14.76
C SER A 178 -22.12 7.55 15.35
N GLU A 179 -21.84 8.07 16.54
CA GLU A 179 -20.98 7.41 17.53
C GLU A 179 -21.54 6.02 17.84
N ALA A 180 -20.74 4.99 17.58
CA ALA A 180 -20.86 3.70 18.21
C ALA A 180 -19.52 3.39 18.86
N GLY A 181 -19.47 3.57 20.18
CA GLY A 181 -18.35 3.16 21.01
C GLY A 181 -18.06 1.68 20.84
N GLY A 182 -16.78 1.38 20.71
CA GLY A 182 -16.22 0.05 20.83
C GLY A 182 -15.06 0.11 21.80
N ASP A 183 -15.37 0.07 23.09
CA ASP A 183 -14.43 -0.33 24.13
C ASP A 183 -14.02 -1.77 23.81
N GLY A 184 -12.79 -1.94 23.37
CA GLY A 184 -12.15 -3.21 23.10
C GLY A 184 -10.90 -3.34 23.94
N ASP A 185 -11.11 -3.46 25.26
CA ASP A 185 -10.14 -4.03 26.18
C ASP A 185 -9.94 -5.51 25.81
N GLU A 186 -8.94 -5.82 25.01
CA GLU A 186 -8.37 -7.17 24.92
C GLU A 186 -6.85 -7.03 25.03
N ASP A 187 -6.43 -6.88 26.29
CA ASP A 187 -5.08 -7.18 26.78
C ASP A 187 -4.77 -8.66 26.43
N GLU A 188 -4.29 -8.91 25.22
CA GLU A 188 -3.52 -10.11 24.93
C GLU A 188 -2.10 -9.84 25.45
N ASP A 189 -1.90 -10.12 26.73
CA ASP A 189 -0.61 -10.33 27.37
C ASP A 189 0.09 -11.51 26.66
N GLU A 190 0.63 -11.26 25.47
CA GLU A 190 1.79 -12.00 24.98
C GLU A 190 2.94 -11.60 25.92
N ASP A 191 3.04 -12.31 27.04
CA ASP A 191 4.28 -12.46 27.83
C ASP A 191 5.35 -13.14 26.94
N GLU A 192 5.66 -12.56 25.77
CA GLU A 192 7.00 -12.68 25.24
C GLU A 192 7.87 -12.08 26.33
N ASP A 193 8.73 -12.89 26.97
CA ASP A 193 9.80 -12.42 27.84
C ASP A 193 10.58 -11.36 27.05
N ASP A 194 10.11 -10.10 27.14
CA ASP A 194 10.55 -9.00 26.33
C ASP A 194 11.86 -8.57 26.95
N PHE A 195 12.87 -9.36 26.59
CA PHE A 195 14.23 -9.13 26.94
C PHE A 195 14.51 -7.69 26.57
N ASP A 196 14.69 -6.85 27.60
CA ASP A 196 14.94 -5.41 27.53
C ASP A 196 16.23 -5.16 26.73
N LEU A 197 16.11 -5.31 25.42
CA LEU A 197 17.20 -5.26 24.47
C LEU A 197 17.82 -3.88 24.54
N ASP A 198 16.99 -2.84 24.67
CA ASP A 198 17.43 -1.46 24.80
C ASP A 198 18.29 -1.26 26.06
N ALA A 199 17.90 -1.81 27.21
CA ALA A 199 18.73 -1.74 28.42
C ALA A 199 20.07 -2.48 28.26
N ALA A 200 20.08 -3.61 27.54
CA ALA A 200 21.30 -4.35 27.26
C ALA A 200 22.21 -3.64 26.23
N LEU A 201 21.63 -2.94 25.25
CA LEU A 201 22.37 -2.14 24.27
C LEU A 201 22.96 -0.88 24.92
N ASP A 202 22.27 -0.26 25.86
CA ASP A 202 22.76 0.90 26.62
C ASP A 202 23.92 0.54 27.56
N ALA A 203 23.89 -0.66 28.14
CA ALA A 203 24.94 -1.15 29.04
C ALA A 203 26.24 -1.52 28.32
N ASP A 204 26.19 -1.86 27.02
CA ASP A 204 27.34 -2.29 26.23
C ASP A 204 27.37 -1.58 24.85
N PRO A 205 28.13 -0.48 24.70
CA PRO A 205 28.16 0.29 23.45
C PRO A 205 28.79 -0.49 22.28
N GLU A 206 29.61 -1.51 22.53
CA GLU A 206 30.11 -2.37 21.47
C GLU A 206 29.00 -3.28 20.92
N LEU A 207 28.16 -3.82 21.82
CA LEU A 207 26.98 -4.60 21.46
C LEU A 207 25.97 -3.76 20.67
N ALA A 208 25.72 -2.51 21.07
CA ALA A 208 24.89 -1.56 20.32
C ALA A 208 25.40 -1.33 18.89
N LYS A 209 26.72 -1.22 18.72
CA LYS A 209 27.33 -1.08 17.40
C LYS A 209 27.18 -2.34 16.55
N GLU A 210 27.41 -3.53 17.12
CA GLU A 210 27.21 -4.82 16.42
C GLU A 210 25.74 -5.02 16.02
N TYR A 211 24.81 -4.72 16.92
CA TYR A 211 23.38 -4.82 16.68
C TYR A 211 22.91 -3.86 15.58
N LYS A 212 23.32 -2.58 15.67
CA LYS A 212 23.02 -1.57 14.65
C LYS A 212 23.57 -1.96 13.28
N GLN A 213 24.82 -2.41 13.20
CA GLN A 213 25.41 -2.89 11.94
C GLN A 213 24.66 -4.10 11.37
N GLY A 214 24.23 -5.04 12.22
CA GLY A 214 23.42 -6.18 11.81
C GLY A 214 22.05 -5.74 11.28
N ARG A 215 21.37 -4.83 11.98
CA ARG A 215 20.06 -4.29 11.60
C ARG A 215 20.13 -3.52 10.28
N ASP A 216 21.12 -2.64 10.13
CA ASP A 216 21.32 -1.85 8.91
C ASP A 216 21.62 -2.75 7.71
N MET A 217 22.39 -3.85 7.90
CA MET A 217 22.62 -4.85 6.85
C MET A 217 21.33 -5.60 6.48
N VAL A 218 20.50 -5.97 7.45
CA VAL A 218 19.22 -6.65 7.16
C VAL A 218 18.28 -5.73 6.40
N ILE A 219 18.17 -4.45 6.79
CA ILE A 219 17.35 -3.44 6.08
C ILE A 219 17.87 -3.20 4.67
N ALA A 220 19.18 -3.00 4.51
CA ALA A 220 19.78 -2.79 3.18
C ALA A 220 19.59 -4.03 2.29
N GLY A 221 19.81 -5.22 2.86
CA GLY A 221 19.64 -6.48 2.15
C GLY A 221 18.18 -6.74 1.73
N SER A 222 17.20 -6.41 2.58
CA SER A 222 15.78 -6.59 2.25
C SER A 222 15.29 -5.61 1.18
N VAL A 223 15.75 -4.36 1.19
CA VAL A 223 15.44 -3.39 0.11
C VAL A 223 16.05 -3.85 -1.22
N VAL A 224 17.34 -4.22 -1.23
CA VAL A 224 18.03 -4.67 -2.45
C VAL A 224 17.43 -5.98 -2.99
N LEU A 225 17.07 -6.91 -2.11
CA LEU A 225 16.41 -8.16 -2.49
C LEU A 225 14.98 -7.90 -3.01
N GLY A 226 14.24 -6.95 -2.42
CA GLY A 226 12.92 -6.52 -2.92
C GLY A 226 12.98 -5.95 -4.34
N VAL A 227 13.93 -5.04 -4.60
CA VAL A 227 14.17 -4.49 -5.94
C VAL A 227 14.60 -5.59 -6.92
N GLY A 228 15.47 -6.50 -6.49
CA GLY A 228 15.96 -7.61 -7.31
C GLY A 228 14.85 -8.60 -7.71
N LEU A 229 14.05 -9.05 -6.74
CA LEU A 229 12.93 -9.95 -6.98
C LEU A 229 11.86 -9.31 -7.86
N PHE A 230 11.56 -8.03 -7.64
CA PHE A 230 10.64 -7.30 -8.49
C PHE A 230 11.14 -7.21 -9.94
N SER A 231 12.41 -6.90 -10.14
CA SER A 231 13.04 -6.88 -11.48
C SER A 231 13.03 -8.25 -12.16
N LEU A 232 13.22 -9.34 -11.39
CA LEU A 232 13.11 -10.72 -11.88
C LEU A 232 11.68 -11.08 -12.30
N LEU A 233 10.67 -10.61 -11.57
CA LEU A 233 9.26 -10.82 -11.94
C LEU A 233 8.91 -10.07 -13.24
N VAL A 234 9.36 -8.84 -13.40
CA VAL A 234 9.19 -8.08 -14.65
C VAL A 234 9.88 -8.79 -15.82
N ALA A 235 11.11 -9.29 -15.61
CA ALA A 235 11.83 -10.03 -16.63
C ALA A 235 11.15 -11.36 -17.01
N ALA A 236 10.64 -12.11 -16.02
CA ALA A 236 9.91 -13.36 -16.25
C ALA A 236 8.57 -13.13 -16.96
N GLY A 237 7.84 -12.07 -16.61
CA GLY A 237 6.60 -11.67 -17.28
C GLY A 237 6.83 -11.26 -18.74
N GLY A 238 7.93 -10.54 -19.02
CA GLY A 238 8.32 -10.16 -20.38
C GLY A 238 8.64 -11.36 -21.28
N VAL A 239 9.25 -12.42 -20.74
CA VAL A 239 9.49 -13.67 -21.50
C VAL A 239 8.19 -14.43 -21.76
N GLY A 240 7.25 -14.45 -20.81
CA GLY A 240 5.94 -15.09 -20.98
C GLY A 240 5.05 -14.43 -22.04
N ALA A 241 5.14 -13.11 -22.19
CA ALA A 241 4.44 -12.38 -23.24
C ALA A 241 5.00 -12.71 -24.64
N ALA A 242 6.33 -12.84 -24.78
CA ALA A 242 6.99 -13.09 -26.07
C ALA A 242 6.62 -14.44 -26.73
N ILE A 243 6.21 -15.44 -25.95
CA ILE A 243 5.89 -16.79 -26.45
C ILE A 243 4.49 -16.90 -27.08
N ASN A 244 3.63 -15.87 -26.93
CA ASN A 244 2.27 -15.84 -27.51
C ASN A 244 2.16 -14.96 -28.77
N PHE A 245 3.25 -14.34 -29.25
CA PHE A 245 3.23 -13.41 -30.39
C PHE A 245 3.59 -14.03 -31.75
N ASP A 246 3.40 -15.33 -31.94
CA ASP A 246 3.78 -16.05 -33.18
C ASP A 246 2.92 -15.70 -34.42
N ASN A 247 2.04 -14.69 -34.35
CA ASN A 247 1.08 -14.39 -35.43
C ASN A 247 0.90 -12.92 -35.81
N MET A 248 1.76 -11.99 -35.38
CA MET A 248 1.70 -10.60 -35.84
C MET A 248 3.03 -10.14 -36.44
N GLY A 249 3.01 -9.84 -37.73
CA GLY A 249 4.14 -9.29 -38.46
C GLY A 249 4.45 -7.86 -38.04
N GLU A 250 5.37 -7.69 -37.08
CA GLU A 250 6.07 -6.43 -36.81
C GLU A 250 7.40 -6.75 -36.08
N THR A 251 8.40 -7.21 -36.83
CA THR A 251 9.67 -7.77 -36.32
C THR A 251 10.53 -6.79 -35.51
N ASP A 252 10.31 -5.48 -35.62
CA ASP A 252 11.14 -4.45 -34.97
C ASP A 252 10.71 -4.15 -33.52
N ARG A 253 9.44 -4.37 -33.15
CA ARG A 253 8.95 -4.14 -31.78
C ARG A 253 9.29 -5.28 -30.83
N ALA A 254 9.19 -6.52 -31.31
CA ALA A 254 9.54 -7.71 -30.53
C ALA A 254 11.03 -7.73 -30.14
N GLN A 255 11.93 -7.29 -31.02
CA GLN A 255 13.36 -7.22 -30.72
C GLN A 255 13.67 -6.17 -29.65
N ARG A 256 13.09 -4.97 -29.69
CA ARG A 256 13.34 -3.92 -28.68
C ARG A 256 12.86 -4.31 -27.29
N LEU A 257 11.70 -4.98 -27.18
CA LEU A 257 11.18 -5.51 -25.91
C LEU A 257 12.04 -6.66 -25.36
N THR A 258 12.57 -7.51 -26.24
CA THR A 258 13.46 -8.62 -25.83
C THR A 258 14.82 -8.12 -25.32
N TYR A 259 15.40 -7.10 -25.94
CA TYR A 259 16.66 -6.53 -25.45
C TYR A 259 16.49 -5.72 -24.16
N ALA A 260 15.36 -5.04 -23.98
CA ALA A 260 15.04 -4.34 -22.74
C ALA A 260 14.83 -5.30 -21.56
N SER A 261 14.14 -6.43 -21.77
CA SER A 261 13.91 -7.44 -20.73
C SER A 261 15.19 -8.18 -20.31
N ILE A 262 16.12 -8.43 -21.24
CA ILE A 262 17.44 -9.01 -20.93
C ILE A 262 18.28 -8.05 -20.08
N GLY A 263 18.26 -6.75 -20.38
CA GLY A 263 18.98 -5.73 -19.61
C GLY A 263 18.45 -5.58 -18.16
N VAL A 264 17.13 -5.53 -18.00
CA VAL A 264 16.46 -5.44 -16.69
C VAL A 264 16.64 -6.74 -15.88
N GLY A 265 16.58 -7.90 -16.54
CA GLY A 265 16.80 -9.20 -15.90
C GLY A 265 18.22 -9.40 -15.38
N ALA A 266 19.24 -8.95 -16.11
CA ALA A 266 20.64 -9.06 -15.68
C ALA A 266 20.93 -8.20 -14.43
N PHE A 267 20.42 -6.97 -14.40
CA PHE A 267 20.56 -6.09 -13.22
C PHE A 267 19.76 -6.62 -12.02
N GLY A 268 18.53 -7.10 -12.26
CA GLY A 268 17.68 -7.73 -11.24
C GLY A 268 18.31 -8.99 -10.62
N GLY A 269 18.96 -9.81 -11.44
CA GLY A 269 19.67 -11.01 -10.98
C GLY A 269 20.84 -10.67 -10.05
N VAL A 270 21.68 -9.69 -10.42
CA VAL A 270 22.81 -9.25 -9.58
C VAL A 270 22.33 -8.62 -8.28
N ALA A 271 21.28 -7.79 -8.32
CA ALA A 271 20.66 -7.21 -7.13
C ALA A 271 20.10 -8.29 -6.19
N THR A 272 19.42 -9.32 -6.73
CA THR A 272 18.86 -10.41 -5.91
C THR A 272 19.95 -11.21 -5.20
N ILE A 273 21.02 -11.57 -5.93
CA ILE A 273 22.14 -12.35 -5.35
C ILE A 273 22.86 -11.51 -4.29
N SER A 274 23.14 -10.23 -4.57
CA SER A 274 23.80 -9.35 -3.61
C SER A 274 22.95 -9.09 -2.36
N GLY A 275 21.64 -8.86 -2.53
CA GLY A 275 20.69 -8.73 -1.42
C GLY A 275 20.63 -10.00 -0.55
N ALA A 276 20.58 -11.19 -1.17
CA ALA A 276 20.56 -12.46 -0.47
C ALA A 276 21.86 -12.72 0.32
N VAL A 277 23.03 -12.36 -0.24
CA VAL A 277 24.33 -12.48 0.44
C VAL A 277 24.39 -11.54 1.66
N VAL A 278 23.95 -10.29 1.51
CA VAL A 278 23.93 -9.32 2.62
C VAL A 278 22.99 -9.79 3.75
N LEU A 279 21.80 -10.29 3.42
CA LEU A 279 20.88 -10.89 4.40
C LEU A 279 21.49 -12.13 5.09
N GLY A 280 22.12 -13.02 4.31
CA GLY A 280 22.78 -14.21 4.83
C GLY A 280 23.92 -13.92 5.81
N LEU A 281 24.58 -12.76 5.67
CA LEU A 281 25.60 -12.29 6.61
C LEU A 281 25.02 -11.48 7.79
N GLY A 282 23.92 -10.75 7.57
CA GLY A 282 23.27 -9.91 8.57
C GLY A 282 22.54 -10.70 9.66
N ILE A 283 21.72 -11.69 9.28
CA ILE A 283 20.89 -12.47 10.22
C ILE A 283 21.75 -13.19 11.29
N PRO A 284 22.84 -13.90 10.96
CA PRO A 284 23.66 -14.57 11.98
C PRO A 284 24.38 -13.61 12.91
N ARG A 285 24.63 -12.36 12.49
CA ARG A 285 25.20 -11.32 13.37
C ARG A 285 24.16 -10.82 14.36
N LEU A 286 22.95 -10.54 13.88
CA LEU A 286 21.84 -10.06 14.72
C LEU A 286 21.43 -11.10 15.77
N VAL A 287 21.37 -12.38 15.39
CA VAL A 287 21.11 -13.50 16.32
C VAL A 287 22.23 -13.65 17.35
N ARG A 288 23.50 -13.49 16.95
CA ARG A 288 24.64 -13.54 17.88
C ARG A 288 24.63 -12.37 18.87
N ALA A 289 24.30 -11.16 18.41
CA ALA A 289 24.15 -9.99 19.26
C ALA A 289 23.02 -10.21 20.28
N LYS A 290 21.82 -10.63 19.84
CA LYS A 290 20.69 -10.92 20.74
C LYS A 290 21.05 -12.01 21.77
N LYS A 291 21.72 -13.07 21.35
CA LYS A 291 22.15 -14.16 22.26
C LYS A 291 23.24 -13.74 23.25
N ARG A 292 24.12 -12.80 22.88
CA ARG A 292 25.10 -12.19 23.80
C ARG A 292 24.40 -11.29 24.82
N ALA A 293 23.50 -10.44 24.34
CA ALA A 293 22.66 -9.56 25.16
C ALA A 293 21.90 -10.38 26.22
N GLN A 294 21.24 -11.46 25.80
CA GLN A 294 20.49 -12.35 26.68
C GLN A 294 21.38 -13.10 27.69
N ARG A 295 22.62 -13.45 27.32
CA ARG A 295 23.58 -14.07 28.25
C ARG A 295 24.12 -13.08 29.26
N GLN A 296 24.29 -11.81 28.87
CA GLN A 296 24.74 -10.75 29.77
C GLN A 296 23.66 -10.40 30.79
N SER A 297 22.38 -10.33 30.40
CA SER A 297 21.28 -10.10 31.35
C SER A 297 21.05 -11.26 32.31
N ALA A 298 21.19 -12.51 31.83
CA ALA A 298 21.10 -13.69 32.68
C ALA A 298 22.18 -13.73 33.78
N PHE A 299 23.27 -12.97 33.64
CA PHE A 299 24.41 -12.96 34.56
C PHE A 299 24.66 -11.58 35.21
N GLN A 300 23.63 -10.78 35.47
CA GLN A 300 23.78 -9.58 36.28
C GLN A 300 23.57 -9.90 37.78
N PRO A 301 24.63 -10.05 38.60
CA PRO A 301 24.46 -10.12 40.04
C PRO A 301 23.91 -8.79 40.54
N SER A 302 22.70 -8.78 41.08
CA SER A 302 22.15 -7.58 41.72
C SER A 302 22.63 -7.52 43.16
N PHE A 303 23.25 -6.39 43.53
CA PHE A 303 23.65 -6.12 44.90
C PHE A 303 22.68 -5.10 45.49
N THR A 304 21.82 -5.55 46.38
CA THR A 304 20.90 -4.65 47.09
C THR A 304 21.53 -4.28 48.43
N PRO A 305 21.99 -3.03 48.63
CA PRO A 305 22.48 -2.60 49.93
C PRO A 305 21.31 -2.56 50.91
N TYR A 306 21.53 -3.04 52.14
CA TYR A 306 20.55 -2.91 53.21
C TYR A 306 21.21 -2.33 54.46
N PHE A 307 20.50 -1.40 55.08
CA PHE A 307 20.95 -0.71 56.27
C PHE A 307 20.07 -1.15 57.45
N THR A 308 20.69 -1.70 58.48
CA THR A 308 20.01 -2.03 59.73
C THR A 308 20.53 -1.14 60.85
N ARG A 309 19.76 -1.03 61.94
CA ARG A 309 20.11 -0.22 63.11
C ARG A 309 21.43 -0.65 63.79
N GLY A 310 21.97 -1.83 63.46
CA GLY A 310 23.23 -2.37 63.98
C GLY A 310 24.38 -2.48 62.97
N GLY A 311 24.19 -2.08 61.71
CA GLY A 311 25.24 -2.15 60.69
C GLY A 311 24.72 -2.10 59.25
N ALA A 312 25.63 -1.89 58.30
CA ALA A 312 25.38 -1.93 56.86
C ALA A 312 25.83 -3.27 56.28
N GLY A 313 25.05 -3.83 55.36
CA GLY A 313 25.37 -5.04 54.61
C GLY A 313 24.88 -4.96 53.16
N ALA A 314 25.20 -5.97 52.36
CA ALA A 314 24.69 -6.12 51.00
C ALA A 314 24.22 -7.56 50.79
N VAL A 315 23.08 -7.72 50.11
CA VAL A 315 22.62 -9.02 49.64
C VAL A 315 22.92 -9.10 48.14
N ALA A 316 23.68 -10.12 47.75
CA ALA A 316 23.91 -10.44 46.35
C ALA A 316 22.84 -11.46 45.91
N THR A 317 22.05 -11.12 44.91
CA THR A 317 21.10 -12.05 44.30
C THR A 317 21.62 -12.42 42.92
N ILE A 318 21.84 -13.71 42.69
CA ILE A 318 22.19 -14.26 41.38
C ILE A 318 20.93 -14.97 40.88
N ARG A 319 20.31 -14.46 39.81
CA ARG A 319 19.28 -15.21 39.07
C ARG A 319 20.02 -16.18 38.13
N PHE A 320 19.60 -17.45 38.13
CA PHE A 320 20.10 -18.50 37.25
C PHE A 320 18.99 -18.94 36.31
#